data_AF-A0A7S0I5G5-F1
#
_entry.id   AF-A0A7S0I5G5-F1
#
_cell.length_a   1.000
_cell.length_b   1.000
_cell.length_c   1.000
_cell.angle_alpha   90.00
_cell.angle_beta   90.00
_cell.angle_gamma   90.00
#
_symmetry.space_group_name_H-M   'P 1'
#
loop_
_entity.id
_entity.type
_entity.pdbx_description
1 polymer ?
#
loop_
_entity_poly.entity_id
_entity_poly.type
_entity_poly.pdbx_seq_one_letter_code
_entity_poly.pdbx_strand_id
1 'polypeptide(L)'
;SDRRLYARTEDLASHMLSVAAFLGSAVPSTVEVCPGEGPRYGDFKCNHDGTHRVCAQLIDNVSHAPLKWGTGDFWDLTGQKAFQWSDRIVAPPNPGDSWCICMWATASLIKQAGCDNVHLRCDSTDVAYVLGQYH
;
A
#
# COMPACT_ATOMS: atom_id res chain seq x y z
N SER A 1 24.07 -57.31 -37.46
CA SER A 1 24.18 -56.33 -38.57
C SER A 1 23.45 -55.08 -38.18
N ASP A 2 24.00 -53.87 -38.24
CA ASP A 2 25.20 -53.43 -38.96
C ASP A 2 25.85 -52.22 -38.27
N ARG A 3 27.16 -52.11 -38.43
CA ARG A 3 28.02 -51.10 -37.81
C ARG A 3 28.31 -50.00 -38.83
N ARG A 4 28.17 -48.73 -38.39
CA ARG A 4 28.96 -47.54 -38.74
C ARG A 4 29.02 -47.08 -40.20
N LEU A 5 28.68 -45.80 -40.40
CA LEU A 5 29.46 -44.72 -41.07
C LEU A 5 28.45 -43.60 -41.38
N TYR A 6 28.46 -42.45 -40.69
CA TYR A 6 29.29 -41.30 -41.05
C TYR A 6 29.34 -40.24 -39.92
N ALA A 7 30.55 -39.70 -39.73
CA ALA A 7 30.98 -38.39 -39.19
C ALA A 7 30.02 -37.59 -38.28
N ARG A 8 30.34 -37.40 -36.99
CA ARG A 8 31.13 -36.26 -36.46
C ARG A 8 30.78 -34.90 -37.10
N THR A 9 29.93 -34.13 -36.40
CA THR A 9 30.19 -32.72 -36.13
C THR A 9 29.71 -32.45 -34.71
N GLU A 10 30.66 -32.15 -33.84
CA GLU A 10 30.46 -31.69 -32.47
C GLU A 10 29.90 -30.27 -32.53
N ASP A 11 28.72 -30.03 -31.94
CA ASP A 11 28.29 -28.67 -31.61
C ASP A 11 28.15 -28.60 -30.08
N LEU A 12 29.28 -28.27 -29.46
CA LEU A 12 29.38 -27.92 -28.04
C LEU A 12 28.69 -26.56 -27.84
N ALA A 13 27.36 -26.56 -27.79
CA ALA A 13 26.60 -25.46 -27.22
C ALA A 13 26.77 -25.48 -25.69
N SER A 14 27.90 -24.92 -25.26
CA SER A 14 28.28 -24.70 -23.87
C SER A 14 27.16 -23.96 -23.15
N HIS A 15 26.64 -24.57 -22.08
CA HIS A 15 25.66 -23.96 -21.20
C HIS A 15 26.30 -22.76 -20.49
N MET A 16 26.09 -21.54 -21.01
CA MET A 16 26.36 -20.32 -20.24
C MET A 16 25.16 -20.04 -19.34
N LEU A 17 25.22 -20.53 -18.11
CA LEU A 17 24.31 -20.13 -17.05
C LEU A 17 24.70 -18.71 -16.58
N SER A 18 24.19 -17.69 -17.25
CA SER A 18 24.38 -16.30 -16.83
C SER A 18 23.58 -16.04 -15.57
N VAL A 19 24.23 -16.08 -14.40
CA VAL A 19 23.66 -15.56 -13.15
C VAL A 19 23.72 -14.04 -13.21
N ALA A 20 22.68 -13.43 -13.78
CA ALA A 20 22.49 -11.99 -13.67
C ALA A 20 22.18 -11.68 -12.20
N ALA A 21 23.15 -11.12 -11.48
CA ALA A 21 22.92 -10.57 -10.16
C ALA A 21 21.98 -9.36 -10.30
N PHE A 22 20.69 -9.57 -10.02
CA PHE A 22 19.75 -8.47 -9.85
C PHE A 22 20.15 -7.68 -8.61
N LEU A 23 20.94 -6.63 -8.81
CA LEU A 23 21.11 -5.57 -7.82
C LEU A 23 19.75 -4.87 -7.70
N GLY A 24 18.92 -5.35 -6.79
CA GLY A 24 17.65 -4.71 -6.45
C GLY A 24 17.93 -3.28 -6.04
N SER A 25 17.54 -2.33 -6.89
CA SER A 25 17.58 -0.92 -6.55
C SER A 25 16.52 -0.68 -5.48
N ALA A 26 16.92 -0.51 -4.23
CA ALA A 26 16.03 0.01 -3.20
C ALA A 26 15.71 1.46 -3.60
N VAL A 27 14.59 1.66 -4.30
CA VAL A 27 14.05 3.00 -4.50
C VAL A 27 13.76 3.53 -3.10
N PRO A 28 14.38 4.64 -2.65
CA PRO A 28 13.94 5.29 -1.43
C PRO A 28 12.47 5.66 -1.66
N SER A 29 11.55 4.97 -0.97
CA SER A 29 10.12 5.21 -1.13
C SER A 29 9.82 6.57 -0.53
N THR A 30 9.77 7.60 -1.37
CA THR A 30 9.14 8.85 -0.99
C THR A 30 7.66 8.58 -0.82
N VAL A 31 7.12 8.80 0.38
CA VAL A 31 5.68 8.67 0.61
C VAL A 31 4.95 9.64 -0.31
N GLU A 32 4.04 9.11 -1.12
CA GLU A 32 3.25 9.89 -2.07
C GLU A 32 2.13 10.67 -1.37
N VAL A 33 1.59 11.66 -2.08
CA VAL A 33 0.40 12.41 -1.65
C VAL A 33 -0.74 11.43 -1.34
N CYS A 34 -1.40 11.59 -0.20
CA CYS A 34 -2.61 10.84 0.16
C CYS A 34 -3.83 11.63 -0.33
N PRO A 35 -4.59 11.14 -1.33
CA PRO A 35 -5.68 11.91 -1.94
C PRO A 35 -6.83 12.06 -0.94
N GLY A 36 -7.15 13.30 -0.57
CA GLY A 36 -8.15 13.60 0.45
C GLY A 36 -7.56 14.09 1.77
N GLU A 37 -6.28 13.83 2.06
CA GLU A 37 -5.64 14.32 3.28
C GLU A 37 -5.72 15.85 3.37
N GLY A 38 -6.06 16.36 4.56
CA GLY A 38 -6.21 17.79 4.82
C GLY A 38 -4.89 18.55 4.92
N PRO A 39 -4.94 19.90 4.98
CA PRO A 39 -3.75 20.74 4.91
C PRO A 39 -2.88 20.77 6.18
N ARG A 40 -3.13 19.89 7.17
CA ARG A 40 -2.49 19.97 8.50
C ARG A 40 -0.95 19.91 8.46
N TYR A 41 -0.37 19.25 7.45
CA TYR A 41 1.07 19.16 7.24
C TYR A 41 1.58 19.94 6.03
N GLY A 42 0.68 20.53 5.24
CA GLY A 42 1.02 21.34 4.06
C GLY A 42 1.37 20.57 2.78
N ASP A 43 1.72 19.28 2.84
CA ASP A 43 2.10 18.48 1.66
C ASP A 43 1.17 17.28 1.39
N PHE A 44 0.16 17.08 2.24
CA PHE A 44 -0.85 16.02 2.17
C PHE A 44 -0.29 14.58 2.22
N LYS A 45 0.89 14.39 2.84
CA LYS A 45 1.54 13.08 2.97
C LYS A 45 1.37 12.48 4.36
N CYS A 46 1.47 11.14 4.45
CA CYS A 46 1.34 10.42 5.71
C CYS A 46 2.68 10.10 6.38
N ASN A 47 3.62 11.06 6.43
CA ASN A 47 4.98 10.84 6.94
C ASN A 47 5.43 11.87 8.00
N HIS A 48 4.50 12.54 8.69
CA HIS A 48 4.83 13.65 9.59
C HIS A 48 4.81 13.32 11.08
N ASP A 49 3.70 12.77 11.61
CA ASP A 49 3.56 12.57 13.06
C ASP A 49 3.75 11.13 13.52
N GLY A 50 3.89 10.89 14.82
CA GLY A 50 4.24 9.56 15.33
C GLY A 50 3.23 8.45 15.05
N THR A 51 2.00 8.74 14.62
CA THR A 51 0.91 7.75 14.56
C THR A 51 0.12 7.71 13.24
N HIS A 52 -0.09 8.83 12.55
CA HIS A 52 -0.86 8.96 11.30
C HIS A 52 0.00 8.65 10.08
N ARG A 53 0.31 7.37 9.91
CA ARG A 53 1.29 6.87 8.94
C ARG A 53 0.67 6.10 7.77
N VAL A 54 -0.64 5.84 7.82
CA VAL A 54 -1.34 4.97 6.88
C VAL A 54 -2.33 5.79 6.05
N CYS A 55 -2.17 5.79 4.73
CA CYS A 55 -3.16 6.36 3.82
C CYS A 55 -4.23 5.31 3.51
N ALA A 56 -5.42 5.47 4.08
CA ALA A 56 -6.53 4.53 3.94
C ALA A 56 -7.67 5.14 3.14
N GLN A 57 -8.25 4.37 2.22
CA GLN A 57 -9.44 4.76 1.47
C GLN A 57 -10.67 4.61 2.37
N LEU A 58 -11.26 5.73 2.81
CA LEU A 58 -12.33 5.73 3.80
C LEU A 58 -13.73 5.90 3.18
N ILE A 59 -13.80 6.47 1.99
CA ILE A 59 -15.05 6.69 1.26
C ILE A 59 -14.93 6.19 -0.18
N ASP A 60 -16.08 5.90 -0.78
CA ASP A 60 -16.18 5.57 -2.19
C ASP A 60 -15.91 6.82 -3.03
N ASN A 61 -15.12 6.69 -4.10
CA ASN A 61 -14.65 7.83 -4.89
C ASN A 61 -15.71 8.41 -5.83
N VAL A 62 -16.89 7.79 -5.95
CA VAL A 62 -17.99 8.25 -6.80
C VAL A 62 -19.16 8.73 -5.95
N SER A 63 -19.62 7.90 -5.03
CA SER A 63 -20.78 8.16 -4.17
C SER A 63 -20.42 8.96 -2.91
N HIS A 64 -19.14 9.01 -2.54
CA HIS A 64 -18.63 9.61 -1.31
C HIS A 64 -19.19 8.99 -0.02
N ALA A 65 -19.87 7.84 -0.14
CA ALA A 65 -20.36 7.09 1.00
C ALA A 65 -19.19 6.41 1.74
N PRO A 66 -19.26 6.22 3.07
CA PRO A 66 -18.27 5.43 3.81
C PRO A 66 -18.10 4.03 3.24
N LEU A 67 -16.84 3.63 2.99
CA LEU A 67 -16.54 2.27 2.57
C LEU A 67 -16.73 1.29 3.71
N LYS A 68 -17.25 0.10 3.40
CA LYS A 68 -17.37 -1.01 4.34
C LYS A 68 -16.12 -1.87 4.31
N TRP A 69 -15.58 -2.15 5.49
CA TRP A 69 -14.36 -2.93 5.74
C TRP A 69 -14.77 -4.21 6.49
N GLY A 70 -15.63 -5.02 5.88
CA GLY A 70 -16.31 -6.13 6.53
C GLY A 70 -17.67 -5.74 7.11
N THR A 71 -17.86 -5.87 8.43
CA THR A 71 -19.18 -5.65 9.08
C THR A 71 -19.54 -4.19 9.31
N GLY A 72 -18.59 -3.26 9.16
CA GLY A 72 -18.78 -1.83 9.41
C GLY A 72 -17.87 -0.96 8.54
N ASP A 73 -18.02 0.36 8.61
CA ASP A 73 -17.03 1.28 8.04
C ASP A 73 -15.92 1.60 9.05
N PHE A 74 -14.87 2.30 8.60
CA PHE A 74 -13.74 2.69 9.46
C PHE A 74 -14.19 3.34 10.78
N TRP A 75 -15.12 4.28 10.72
CA TRP A 75 -15.54 5.05 11.89
C TRP A 75 -16.41 4.24 12.85
N ASP A 76 -17.25 3.34 12.32
CA ASP A 76 -17.99 2.35 13.13
C ASP A 76 -17.01 1.44 13.88
N LEU A 77 -16.10 0.79 13.14
CA LEU A 77 -15.22 -0.27 13.65
C LEU A 77 -14.16 0.25 14.63
N THR A 78 -13.80 1.53 14.53
CA THR A 78 -12.82 2.16 15.41
C THR A 78 -13.44 3.04 16.49
N GLY A 79 -14.77 3.20 16.52
CA GLY A 79 -15.47 4.06 17.47
C GLY A 79 -15.22 5.56 17.26
N GLN A 80 -14.88 5.97 16.03
CA GLN A 80 -14.45 7.34 15.70
C GLN A 80 -15.52 8.16 14.96
N LYS A 81 -16.81 7.84 15.10
CA LYS A 81 -17.91 8.55 14.41
C LYS A 81 -17.95 10.06 14.64
N ALA A 82 -17.51 10.53 15.81
CA ALA A 82 -17.39 11.96 16.10
C ALA A 82 -16.38 12.70 15.19
N PHE A 83 -15.47 11.96 14.54
CA PHE A 83 -14.45 12.47 13.63
C PHE A 83 -14.65 11.95 12.20
N GLN A 84 -15.90 11.63 11.84
CA GLN A 84 -16.26 11.26 10.47
C GLN A 84 -16.22 12.48 9.55
N TRP A 85 -15.02 12.81 9.08
CA TRP A 85 -14.75 13.96 8.22
C TRP A 85 -14.92 13.66 6.73
N SER A 86 -15.92 12.85 6.36
CA SER A 86 -16.17 12.45 4.96
C SER A 86 -16.25 13.67 4.02
N ASP A 87 -16.92 14.75 4.45
CA ASP A 87 -17.03 15.99 3.67
C ASP A 87 -15.69 16.71 3.47
N ARG A 88 -14.71 16.50 4.36
CA ARG A 88 -13.37 17.10 4.23
C ARG A 88 -12.48 16.34 3.26
N ILE A 89 -12.67 15.03 3.15
CA ILE A 89 -11.91 14.17 2.25
C ILE A 89 -12.11 14.60 0.78
N VAL A 90 -13.31 15.05 0.44
CA VAL A 90 -13.65 15.50 -0.93
C VAL A 90 -13.38 17.00 -1.16
N ALA A 91 -12.95 17.73 -0.13
CA ALA A 91 -12.79 19.17 -0.20
C ALA A 91 -11.44 19.58 -0.82
N PRO A 92 -11.36 20.72 -1.52
CA PRO A 92 -10.09 21.33 -1.90
C PRO A 92 -9.21 21.61 -0.66
N PRO A 93 -7.88 21.72 -0.83
CA PRO A 93 -7.12 21.73 -2.09
C PRO A 93 -6.70 20.35 -2.61
N ASN A 94 -6.95 19.28 -1.87
CA ASN A 94 -6.52 17.93 -2.18
C ASN A 94 -7.72 16.98 -2.11
N PRO A 95 -8.69 17.09 -3.03
CA PRO A 95 -9.87 16.24 -3.00
C PRO A 95 -9.48 14.79 -3.30
N GLY A 96 -10.13 13.85 -2.63
CA GLY A 96 -9.90 12.43 -2.88
C GLY A 96 -10.90 11.54 -2.15
N ASP A 97 -10.42 10.39 -1.71
CA ASP A 97 -11.20 9.32 -1.09
C ASP A 97 -10.52 8.73 0.16
N SER A 98 -9.36 9.27 0.53
CA SER A 98 -8.46 8.70 1.51
C SER A 98 -8.05 9.72 2.58
N TRP A 99 -7.52 9.23 3.70
CA TRP A 99 -7.02 10.06 4.79
C TRP A 99 -5.85 9.37 5.52
N CYS A 100 -4.93 10.16 6.06
CA CYS A 100 -3.84 9.64 6.89
C CYS A 100 -4.37 9.26 8.28
N ILE A 101 -4.59 7.97 8.51
CA ILE A 101 -5.14 7.41 9.75
C ILE A 101 -4.04 6.86 10.67
N CYS A 102 -4.38 6.74 11.95
CA CYS A 102 -3.51 6.15 12.97
C CYS A 102 -3.18 4.69 12.63
N MET A 103 -1.90 4.32 12.67
CA MET A 103 -1.44 2.96 12.37
C MET A 103 -1.98 1.94 13.39
N TRP A 104 -2.22 2.35 14.65
CA TRP A 104 -2.80 1.48 15.68
C TRP A 104 -4.30 1.27 15.48
N ALA A 105 -5.00 2.30 15.00
CA ALA A 105 -6.38 2.16 14.56
C ALA A 105 -6.46 1.21 13.34
N THR A 106 -5.48 1.30 12.42
CA THR A 106 -5.34 0.37 11.29
C THR A 106 -5.11 -1.06 11.78
N ALA A 107 -4.24 -1.28 12.77
CA ALA A 107 -4.02 -2.61 13.34
C ALA A 107 -5.28 -3.18 13.99
N SER A 108 -6.03 -2.35 14.73
CA SER A 108 -7.33 -2.74 15.32
C SER A 108 -8.36 -3.08 14.24
N LEU A 109 -8.38 -2.30 13.17
CA LEU A 109 -9.27 -2.49 12.02
C LEU A 109 -8.95 -3.78 11.27
N ILE A 110 -7.69 -4.07 10.97
CA ILE A 110 -7.27 -5.34 10.34
C ILE A 110 -7.69 -6.55 11.17
N LYS A 111 -7.58 -6.47 12.51
CA LYS A 111 -8.02 -7.55 13.41
C LYS A 111 -9.52 -7.82 13.35
N GLN A 112 -10.33 -6.81 13.03
CA GLN A 112 -11.79 -6.92 12.96
C GLN A 112 -12.29 -7.24 11.55
N ALA A 113 -11.73 -6.56 10.55
CA ALA A 113 -12.12 -6.63 9.14
C ALA A 113 -11.49 -7.82 8.40
N GLY A 114 -10.32 -8.28 8.85
CA GLY A 114 -9.46 -9.17 8.09
C GLY A 114 -8.65 -8.43 7.01
N CYS A 115 -7.50 -8.99 6.64
CA CYS A 115 -6.59 -8.37 5.67
C CYS A 115 -7.20 -8.20 4.27
N ASP A 116 -8.12 -9.07 3.87
CA ASP A 116 -8.72 -9.02 2.52
C ASP A 116 -9.68 -7.83 2.34
N ASN A 117 -10.14 -7.23 3.44
CA ASN A 117 -11.13 -6.16 3.43
C ASN A 117 -10.55 -4.78 3.78
N VAL A 118 -9.22 -4.64 3.85
CA VAL A 118 -8.58 -3.34 4.11
C VAL A 118 -8.11 -2.66 2.83
N HIS A 119 -8.44 -1.38 2.68
CA HIS A 119 -8.18 -0.61 1.47
C HIS A 119 -7.11 0.45 1.74
N LEU A 120 -5.83 0.05 1.66
CA LEU A 120 -4.69 0.91 1.93
C LEU A 120 -3.99 1.32 0.62
N ARG A 121 -3.57 2.58 0.52
CA ARG A 121 -2.72 3.08 -0.56
C ARG A 121 -1.26 2.92 -0.16
N CYS A 122 -0.61 1.87 -0.66
CA CYS A 122 0.77 1.53 -0.28
C CYS A 122 1.76 2.66 -0.57
N ASP A 123 1.68 3.28 -1.75
CA ASP A 123 2.63 4.35 -2.15
C ASP A 123 2.49 5.61 -1.29
N SER A 124 1.30 5.87 -0.74
CA SER A 124 1.00 7.00 0.15
C SER A 124 1.08 6.63 1.64
N THR A 125 1.47 5.41 1.97
CA THR A 125 1.63 4.91 3.35
C THR A 125 3.12 4.84 3.68
N ASP A 126 3.50 5.31 4.86
CA ASP A 126 4.87 5.19 5.37
C ASP A 126 5.12 3.76 5.89
N VAL A 127 5.15 2.80 4.97
CA VAL A 127 5.20 1.36 5.27
C VAL A 127 6.45 1.01 6.10
N ALA A 128 7.61 1.60 5.75
CA ALA A 128 8.86 1.36 6.46
C ALA A 128 8.76 1.80 7.93
N TYR A 129 8.16 2.98 8.19
CA TYR A 129 7.92 3.43 9.55
C TYR A 129 6.96 2.50 10.28
N VAL A 130 5.82 2.15 9.67
CA VAL A 130 4.80 1.27 10.30
C VAL A 130 5.40 -0.08 10.68
N LEU A 131 6.13 -0.73 9.77
CA LEU A 131 6.82 -2.00 10.05
C LEU A 131 7.87 -1.86 11.16
N GLY A 132 8.53 -0.71 11.24
CA GLY A 132 9.50 -0.40 12.28
C GLY A 132 8.92 -0.13 13.67
N GLN A 133 7.59 0.04 13.82
CA GLN A 133 6.93 0.21 15.13
C GLN A 133 6.33 -1.09 15.68
N TYR A 134 6.26 -2.14 14.87
CA TYR A 134 5.73 -3.43 15.28
C TYR A 134 6.80 -4.22 16.04
N HIS A 135 6.58 -4.44 17.34
CA HIS A 135 7.47 -5.16 18.26
C HIS A 135 6.69 -6.13 19.13
#